data_AF-A0A1M6VSD4-F1
#
_entry.id   AF-A0A1M6VSD4-F1
#
_cell.length_a   1.000
_cell.length_b   1.000
_cell.length_c   1.000
_cell.angle_alpha   90.00
_cell.angle_beta   90.00
_cell.angle_gamma   90.00
#
_symmetry.space_group_name_H-M   'P 1'
#
loop_
_entity.id
_entity.type
_entity.pdbx_description
1 polymer ?
#
loop_
_entity_poly.entity_id
_entity_poly.type
_entity_poly.pdbx_seq_one_letter_code
_entity_poly.pdbx_strand_id
1 'polypeptide(L)' 'MTVEEYLKTNKAVNISEVAKLMFPNNKTAPLYLTNKLNKTANRTFTKKDSVDALKALKTLYGSINDLTIE' A
#
# COMPACT_ATOMS: atom_id res chain seq x y z
N MET A 1 0.52 -9.50 11.05
CA MET A 1 -0.14 -9.27 9.75
C MET A 1 0.79 -8.42 8.91
N THR A 2 1.01 -8.80 7.65
CA THR A 2 1.89 -8.02 6.78
C THR A 2 1.21 -6.75 6.30
N VAL A 3 1.98 -5.77 5.86
CA VAL A 3 1.45 -4.56 5.22
C VAL A 3 0.59 -4.90 4.00
N GLU A 4 1.00 -5.90 3.20
CA GLU A 4 0.25 -6.33 2.02
C GLU A 4 -1.12 -6.90 2.41
N GLU A 5 -1.18 -7.78 3.41
CA GLU A 5 -2.43 -8.35 3.91
C GLU A 5 -3.35 -7.28 4.48
N TYR A 6 -2.80 -6.32 5.23
CA TYR A 6 -3.57 -5.21 5.80
C TYR A 6 -4.25 -4.37 4.70
N LEU A 7 -3.51 -4.04 3.63
CA LEU A 7 -4.05 -3.30 2.50
C LEU A 7 -5.12 -4.07 1.72
N LYS A 8 -5.05 -5.41 1.70
CA LYS A 8 -6.06 -6.24 1.00
C LYS A 8 -7.33 -6.44 1.81
N THR A 9 -7.22 -6.52 3.13
CA THR A 9 -8.31 -7.01 4.00
C THR A 9 -9.02 -5.89 4.75
N ASN A 10 -8.32 -4.80 5.08
CA ASN A 10 -8.91 -3.72 5.85
C ASN A 10 -9.66 -2.72 4.97
N LYS A 11 -11.00 -2.82 4.98
CA LYS A 11 -11.90 -1.93 4.22
C LYS A 11 -11.88 -0.47 4.69
N ALA A 12 -11.42 -0.19 5.91
CA ALA A 12 -11.30 1.17 6.41
C ALA A 12 -10.13 1.93 5.78
N VAL A 13 -9.18 1.22 5.15
CA VAL A 13 -8.04 1.86 4.49
C VAL A 13 -8.44 2.38 3.13
N ASN A 14 -8.27 3.70 2.93
CA ASN A 14 -8.36 4.32 1.63
C ASN A 14 -7.12 4.02 0.78
N ILE A 15 -7.18 2.96 -0.03
CA ILE A 15 -6.10 2.54 -0.93
C ILE A 15 -5.69 3.63 -1.91
N SER A 16 -6.63 4.49 -2.33
CA SER A 16 -6.31 5.56 -3.27
C SER A 16 -5.39 6.62 -2.65
N GLU A 17 -5.60 6.96 -1.38
CA GLU A 17 -4.74 7.92 -0.67
C GLU A 17 -3.38 7.33 -0.34
N VAL A 18 -3.35 6.07 0.10
CA VAL A 18 -2.09 5.33 0.30
C VAL A 18 -1.28 5.32 -0.99
N ALA A 19 -1.91 4.99 -2.12
CA ALA A 19 -1.24 4.94 -3.41
C ALA A 19 -0.69 6.30 -3.85
N LYS A 20 -1.43 7.40 -3.66
CA LYS A 20 -0.98 8.75 -3.99
C LYS A 20 0.26 9.16 -3.20
N LEU A 21 0.35 8.76 -1.93
CA LEU A 21 1.54 9.01 -1.11
C LEU A 21 2.73 8.14 -1.52
N MET A 22 2.49 6.88 -1.89
CA MET A 22 3.55 5.97 -2.36
C MET A 22 4.11 6.37 -3.73
N PHE A 23 3.26 6.87 -4.63
CA PHE A 23 3.59 7.13 -6.03
C PHE A 23 3.14 8.54 -6.46
N PRO A 24 3.73 9.62 -5.90
CA PRO A 24 3.22 10.99 -6.08
C PRO A 24 3.22 11.48 -7.53
N ASN A 25 4.14 10.97 -8.36
CA ASN A 25 4.25 11.34 -9.78
C ASN A 25 3.46 10.39 -10.71
N ASN A 26 2.72 9.43 -10.16
CA ASN A 26 1.95 8.47 -10.95
C ASN A 26 0.46 8.87 -10.99
N LYS A 27 0.00 9.33 -12.17
CA LYS A 27 -1.40 9.73 -12.40
C LYS A 27 -2.40 8.58 -12.16
N THR A 28 -1.95 7.33 -12.29
CA THR A 28 -2.77 6.13 -12.07
C THR A 28 -2.34 5.37 -10.82
N ALA A 29 -1.78 6.07 -9.82
CA ALA A 29 -1.30 5.46 -8.58
C ALA A 29 -2.29 4.46 -7.93
N PRO A 30 -3.60 4.76 -7.78
CA PRO A 30 -4.54 3.81 -7.20
C PRO A 30 -4.62 2.49 -7.97
N LEU A 31 -4.78 2.56 -9.30
CA LEU A 31 -4.79 1.37 -10.16
C LEU A 31 -3.45 0.62 -10.10
N TYR A 32 -2.34 1.35 -10.04
CA TYR A 32 -1.00 0.79 -9.96
C TYR A 32 -0.79 -0.03 -8.67
N LEU A 33 -1.20 0.52 -7.51
CA LEU A 33 -1.13 -0.19 -6.23
C LEU A 33 -2.06 -1.40 -6.23
N THR A 34 -3.30 -1.25 -6.70
CA THR A 34 -4.26 -2.37 -6.81
C THR A 34 -3.71 -3.51 -7.67
N ASN A 35 -3.07 -3.20 -8.80
CA ASN A 35 -2.47 -4.22 -9.65
C ASN A 35 -1.30 -4.95 -8.95
N LYS A 36 -0.48 -4.23 -8.19
CA LYS A 36 0.59 -4.84 -7.37
C LYS A 36 0.02 -5.79 -6.31
N LEU A 37 -1.00 -5.36 -5.57
CA LEU A 37 -1.66 -6.16 -4.53
C LEU A 37 -2.30 -7.42 -5.13
N ASN A 38 -2.95 -7.30 -6.28
CA ASN A 38 -3.67 -8.42 -6.91
C ASN A 38 -2.80 -9.28 -7.83
N LYS A 39 -1.49 -8.98 -7.94
CA LYS A 39 -0.56 -9.65 -8.86
C LYS A 39 -1.03 -9.64 -10.33
N THR A 40 -1.69 -8.56 -10.75
CA THR A 40 -2.19 -8.38 -12.12
C THR A 40 -1.27 -7.47 -12.93
N ALA A 41 -1.47 -7.44 -14.26
CA ALA A 41 -0.68 -6.62 -15.19
C ALA A 41 0.85 -6.81 -15.05
N ASN A 42 1.28 -8.02 -14.69
CA ASN A 42 2.68 -8.38 -14.41
C ASN A 42 3.34 -7.48 -13.35
N ARG A 43 2.57 -7.04 -12.35
CA ARG A 43 3.07 -6.25 -11.22
C ARG A 43 3.04 -7.08 -9.95
N THR A 44 4.09 -6.96 -9.15
CA THR A 44 4.19 -7.63 -7.84
C THR A 44 4.34 -6.58 -6.75
N PHE A 45 3.68 -6.82 -5.62
CA PHE A 45 3.93 -6.09 -4.38
C PHE A 45 5.27 -6.55 -3.79
N THR A 46 6.20 -5.62 -3.64
CA THR A 46 7.57 -5.89 -3.23
C THR A 46 7.82 -5.41 -1.80
N LYS A 47 8.91 -5.88 -1.19
CA LYS A 47 9.38 -5.37 0.10
C LYS A 47 9.53 -3.84 0.14
N LYS A 48 9.93 -3.22 -0.97
CA LYS A 48 10.00 -1.75 -1.08
C LYS A 48 8.59 -1.14 -0.99
N ASP A 49 7.61 -1.73 -1.68
CA ASP A 49 6.22 -1.29 -1.60
C ASP A 49 5.69 -1.45 -0.16
N SER A 50 6.04 -2.53 0.56
CA SER A 50 5.70 -2.72 1.98
C SER A 50 6.22 -1.56 2.85
N VAL A 51 7.47 -1.14 2.66
CA VAL A 51 8.08 -0.02 3.41
C VAL A 51 7.38 1.31 3.09
N ASP A 52 7.16 1.59 1.81
CA ASP A 52 6.56 2.85 1.37
C ASP A 52 5.08 2.93 1.77
N ALA A 53 4.36 1.81 1.69
CA ALA A 53 2.99 1.69 2.17
C ALA A 53 2.91 1.90 3.69
N LEU A 54 3.83 1.32 4.47
CA LEU A 54 3.85 1.54 5.92
C LEU A 54 4.05 3.01 6.27
N LYS A 55 4.93 3.71 5.56
CA LYS A 55 5.11 5.17 5.73
C LYS A 55 3.83 5.93 5.39
N ALA A 56 3.22 5.65 4.24
CA ALA A 56 1.98 6.28 3.82
C ALA A 56 0.83 6.04 4.83
N LEU A 57 0.71 4.81 5.34
CA LEU A 57 -0.26 4.43 6.36
C LEU A 57 -0.03 5.20 7.67
N LYS A 58 1.23 5.32 8.12
CA LYS A 58 1.57 6.11 9.30
C LYS A 58 1.24 7.60 9.13
N THR A 59 1.45 8.15 7.93
CA THR A 59 1.07 9.53 7.61
C THR A 59 -0.43 9.75 7.67
N LEU A 60 -1.23 8.80 7.16
CA LEU A 60 -2.70 8.94 7.08
C LEU A 60 -3.42 8.64 8.39
N TYR A 61 -2.96 7.62 9.12
CA TYR A 61 -3.71 7.06 10.26
C TYR A 61 -2.93 7.14 11.59
N GLY A 62 -1.71 7.65 11.59
CA GLY A 62 -0.88 7.79 12.79
C GLY A 62 -0.20 6.48 13.21
N SER A 63 -0.28 6.14 14.49
CA SER A 63 0.44 5.00 15.07
C SER A 63 -0.10 3.65 14.59
N ILE A 64 0.53 3.11 13.55
CA ILE A 64 0.39 1.72 13.12
C ILE A 64 1.68 1.00 13.49
N ASN A 65 1.65 0.26 14.60
CA ASN A 65 2.84 -0.38 15.18
C ASN A 65 2.89 -1.89 14.94
N ASP A 66 1.78 -2.52 14.55
CA ASP A 66 1.64 -3.98 14.53
C ASP A 66 1.74 -4.61 13.13
N LEU A 67 2.25 -3.87 12.14
CA LEU A 67 2.44 -4.37 10.76
C LEU A 67 3.88 -4.81 10.49
N THR A 68 4.02 -5.99 9.89
CA THR A 68 5.32 -6.54 9.47
C THR A 68 5.59 -6.28 7.98
N ILE A 69 6.87 -6.20 7.64
CA ILE A 69 7.37 -6.04 6.27
C ILE A 69 7.95 -7.40 5.84
N GLU A 70 7.33 -8.03 4.85
CA GLU A 70 7.85 -9.21 4.15
C GLU A 70 8.29 -8.84 2.72
#